data_AF-A0A3R6PD94-F1
#
_entry.id   AF-A0A3R6PD94-F1
#
_cell.length_a   1.000
_cell.length_b   1.000
_cell.length_c   1.000
_cell.angle_alpha   90.00
_cell.angle_beta   90.00
_cell.angle_gamma   90.00
#
_symmetry.space_group_name_H-M   'P 1'
#
loop_
_entity.id
_entity.type
_entity.pdbx_description
1 polymer ?
#
loop_
_entity_poly.entity_id
_entity_poly.type
_entity_poly.pdbx_seq_one_letter_code
_entity_poly.pdbx_strand_id
1 'polypeptide(L)'
;MLVEMLALLGLKGVASVGRAVDDVKTKRNTTALDSNGNITCIGRTGKYYVNGEETYSWTQEDKYGNTHNLTIGVHSGKVYRDSFDERMRQENNKAKEKKVRAIKSGRPTYDKYNPMTQRVMATEVTTDKVIVCFGEFFNKKTKKTSYRKWYLQPGQNKYNCQSPASGDRGIEITEQEYKKLHDDRHDLEGIPSGEVLNELWGDYMFSLDWSD
;
A
#
# COMPACT_ATOMS: atom_id res chain seq x y z
N MET A 1 -12.36 -65.99 3.21
CA MET A 1 -12.45 -64.92 4.24
C MET A 1 -11.10 -64.56 4.89
N LEU A 2 -10.46 -65.40 5.72
CA LEU A 2 -9.26 -64.96 6.49
C LEU A 2 -8.01 -64.69 5.60
N VAL A 3 -7.78 -65.55 4.60
CA VAL A 3 -6.65 -65.42 3.65
C VAL A 3 -6.83 -64.23 2.71
N GLU A 4 -8.07 -63.96 2.28
CA GLU A 4 -8.40 -62.80 1.44
C GLU A 4 -8.27 -61.48 2.22
N MET A 5 -8.64 -61.45 3.52
CA MET A 5 -8.40 -60.29 4.39
C MET A 5 -6.90 -60.02 4.58
N LEU A 6 -6.08 -61.06 4.76
CA LEU A 6 -4.62 -60.92 4.88
C LEU A 6 -3.97 -60.41 3.59
N ALA A 7 -4.41 -60.91 2.43
CA ALA A 7 -3.96 -60.40 1.14
C ALA A 7 -4.36 -58.93 0.91
N LEU A 8 -5.59 -58.55 1.30
CA LEU A 8 -6.06 -57.17 1.20
C LEU A 8 -5.26 -56.22 2.13
N LEU A 9 -4.93 -56.66 3.34
CA LEU A 9 -4.09 -55.90 4.29
C LEU A 9 -2.65 -55.75 3.77
N GLY A 10 -2.07 -56.81 3.20
CA GLY A 10 -0.75 -56.77 2.57
C GLY A 10 -0.68 -55.77 1.40
N LEU A 11 -1.68 -55.80 0.50
CA LEU A 11 -1.78 -54.84 -0.61
C LEU A 11 -1.97 -53.40 -0.12
N LYS A 12 -2.81 -53.18 0.91
CA LYS A 12 -2.98 -51.86 1.53
C LYS A 12 -1.69 -51.36 2.19
N GLY A 13 -0.94 -52.25 2.83
CA GLY A 13 0.37 -51.96 3.42
C GLY A 13 1.38 -51.48 2.39
N VAL A 14 1.60 -52.25 1.32
CA VAL A 14 2.54 -51.88 0.24
C VAL A 14 2.14 -50.58 -0.45
N ALA A 15 0.84 -50.39 -0.73
CA ALA A 15 0.34 -49.15 -1.32
C ALA A 15 0.53 -47.93 -0.40
N SER A 16 0.41 -48.10 0.92
CA SER A 16 0.63 -47.02 1.89
C SER A 16 2.09 -46.59 1.98
N VAL A 17 3.03 -47.56 1.93
CA VAL A 17 4.46 -47.30 1.92
C VAL A 17 4.89 -46.61 0.63
N GLY A 18 4.42 -47.08 -0.53
CA GLY A 18 4.67 -46.42 -1.81
C GLY A 18 4.24 -44.95 -1.80
N ARG A 19 3.03 -44.68 -1.28
CA ARG A 19 2.51 -43.30 -1.14
C ARG A 19 3.35 -42.42 -0.22
N ALA A 20 3.89 -42.97 0.87
CA ALA A 20 4.75 -42.24 1.80
C ALA A 20 6.12 -41.95 1.16
N VAL A 21 6.72 -42.93 0.48
CA VAL A 21 7.98 -42.75 -0.24
C VAL A 21 7.85 -41.70 -1.34
N ASP A 22 6.76 -41.73 -2.10
CA ASP A 22 6.49 -40.73 -3.13
C ASP A 22 6.31 -39.33 -2.54
N ASP A 23 5.61 -39.19 -1.41
CA ASP A 23 5.47 -37.89 -0.73
C ASP A 23 6.81 -37.31 -0.24
N VAL A 24 7.66 -38.14 0.35
CA VAL A 24 9.01 -37.73 0.75
C VAL A 24 9.84 -37.31 -0.47
N LYS A 25 9.78 -38.08 -1.57
CA LYS A 25 10.47 -37.73 -2.81
C LYS A 25 9.95 -36.43 -3.41
N THR A 26 8.63 -36.24 -3.51
CA THR A 26 8.03 -35.01 -4.05
C THR A 26 8.41 -33.80 -3.20
N LYS A 27 8.29 -33.89 -1.87
CA LYS A 27 8.71 -32.80 -0.97
C LYS A 27 10.17 -32.47 -1.17
N ARG A 28 11.05 -33.47 -1.14
CA ARG A 28 12.49 -33.28 -1.35
C ARG A 28 12.82 -32.62 -2.70
N ASN A 29 12.15 -33.05 -3.78
CA ASN A 29 12.40 -32.53 -5.13
C ASN A 29 11.84 -31.12 -5.33
N THR A 30 10.89 -30.68 -4.50
CA THR A 30 10.25 -29.36 -4.57
C THR A 30 10.67 -28.42 -3.46
N THR A 31 11.59 -28.84 -2.58
CA THR A 31 12.07 -28.02 -1.47
C THR A 31 12.80 -26.78 -1.99
N ALA A 32 12.36 -25.61 -1.53
CA ALA A 32 12.98 -24.32 -1.82
C ALA A 32 12.93 -23.40 -0.58
N LEU A 33 13.85 -22.43 -0.51
CA LEU A 33 13.80 -21.37 0.49
C LEU A 33 12.97 -20.20 -0.05
N ASP A 34 12.05 -19.69 0.76
CA ASP A 34 11.34 -18.45 0.44
C ASP A 34 12.16 -17.19 0.79
N SER A 35 11.64 -16.02 0.43
CA SER A 35 12.26 -14.71 0.71
C SER A 35 12.37 -14.37 2.20
N ASN A 36 11.64 -15.09 3.07
CA ASN A 36 11.67 -14.93 4.52
C ASN A 36 12.56 -15.99 5.19
N GLY A 37 13.23 -16.85 4.41
CA GLY A 37 14.10 -17.92 4.91
C GLY A 37 13.36 -19.17 5.39
N ASN A 38 12.06 -19.29 5.13
CA ASN A 38 11.32 -20.52 5.43
C ASN A 38 11.60 -21.58 4.38
N ILE A 39 11.59 -22.85 4.82
CA ILE A 39 11.66 -24.01 3.93
C ILE A 39 10.25 -24.27 3.40
N THR A 40 10.09 -24.28 2.08
CA THR A 40 8.81 -24.52 1.42
C THR A 40 8.89 -25.75 0.55
N CYS A 41 7.81 -26.53 0.43
CA CYS A 41 7.74 -27.67 -0.48
C CYS A 41 6.30 -28.02 -0.85
N ILE A 42 6.15 -28.87 -1.86
CA ILE A 42 4.87 -29.38 -2.33
C ILE A 42 4.81 -30.88 -2.01
N GLY A 43 3.75 -31.31 -1.32
CA GLY A 43 3.49 -32.73 -1.07
C GLY A 43 2.95 -33.45 -2.30
N ARG A 44 2.89 -34.78 -2.25
CA ARG A 44 2.43 -35.64 -3.36
C ARG A 44 1.04 -35.26 -3.89
N THR A 45 0.17 -34.72 -3.02
CA THR A 45 -1.21 -34.33 -3.36
C THR A 45 -1.34 -32.87 -3.80
N GLY A 46 -0.23 -32.17 -4.07
CA GLY A 46 -0.24 -30.75 -4.44
C GLY A 46 -0.43 -29.79 -3.26
N LYS A 47 -0.50 -30.29 -2.02
CA LYS A 47 -0.59 -29.47 -0.81
C LYS A 47 0.71 -28.71 -0.58
N TYR A 48 0.61 -27.44 -0.20
CA TYR A 48 1.76 -26.58 0.07
C TYR A 48 2.17 -26.68 1.55
N TYR A 49 3.47 -26.78 1.80
CA TYR A 49 4.02 -26.89 3.14
C TYR A 49 5.06 -25.80 3.39
N VAL A 50 5.04 -25.23 4.59
CA VAL A 50 6.04 -24.24 5.06
C VAL A 50 6.60 -24.70 6.40
N ASN A 51 7.92 -24.82 6.50
CA ASN A 51 8.65 -25.39 7.64
C ASN A 51 8.07 -26.74 8.11
N GLY A 52 7.63 -27.57 7.15
CA GLY A 52 7.05 -28.89 7.42
C GLY A 52 5.56 -28.87 7.81
N GLU A 53 4.95 -27.70 8.00
CA GLU A 53 3.52 -27.57 8.29
C GLU A 53 2.70 -27.46 7.01
N GLU A 54 1.57 -28.17 6.89
CA GLU A 54 0.61 -27.96 5.81
C GLU A 54 0.01 -26.55 5.90
N THR A 55 -0.19 -25.90 4.75
CA THR A 55 -0.74 -24.54 4.69
C THR A 55 -1.93 -24.46 3.75
N TYR A 56 -2.73 -23.41 3.94
CA TYR A 56 -3.79 -23.01 3.02
C TYR A 56 -3.67 -21.53 2.67
N SER A 57 -4.27 -21.16 1.54
CA SER A 57 -4.33 -19.77 1.10
C SER A 57 -5.64 -19.12 1.55
N TRP A 58 -5.55 -17.87 2.00
CA TRP A 58 -6.72 -17.07 2.35
C TRP A 58 -6.56 -15.65 1.81
N THR A 59 -7.61 -15.09 1.23
CA THR A 59 -7.62 -13.72 0.74
C THR A 59 -8.52 -12.88 1.61
N GLN A 60 -8.01 -11.73 2.06
CA GLN A 60 -8.78 -10.74 2.81
C GLN A 60 -8.44 -9.34 2.34
N GLU A 61 -9.32 -8.39 2.62
CA GLU A 61 -9.07 -6.97 2.38
C GLU A 61 -8.93 -6.21 3.70
N ASP A 62 -7.99 -5.27 3.76
CA ASP A 62 -7.88 -4.36 4.90
C ASP A 62 -8.96 -3.26 4.86
N LYS A 63 -9.00 -2.43 5.90
CA LYS A 63 -9.95 -1.31 6.00
C LYS A 63 -9.80 -0.24 4.91
N TYR A 64 -8.70 -0.26 4.16
CA TYR A 64 -8.44 0.64 3.05
C TYR A 64 -8.66 -0.03 1.69
N GLY A 65 -9.09 -1.30 1.66
CA GLY A 65 -9.32 -2.09 0.45
C GLY A 65 -8.04 -2.63 -0.19
N ASN A 66 -6.95 -2.77 0.57
CA ASN A 66 -5.76 -3.47 0.09
C ASN A 66 -5.96 -4.98 0.25
N THR A 67 -5.69 -5.74 -0.81
CA THR A 67 -5.82 -7.20 -0.79
C THR A 67 -4.57 -7.87 -0.19
N HIS A 68 -4.79 -8.70 0.83
CA HIS A 68 -3.80 -9.56 1.46
C HIS A 68 -4.05 -11.00 1.03
N ASN A 69 -3.10 -11.59 0.32
CA ASN A 69 -3.08 -13.03 0.06
C ASN A 69 -2.17 -13.69 1.08
N LEU A 70 -2.79 -14.41 2.01
CA LEU A 70 -2.14 -15.03 3.15
C LEU A 70 -1.83 -16.50 2.88
N THR A 71 -0.68 -16.96 3.35
CA THR A 71 -0.36 -18.39 3.50
C THR A 71 -0.35 -18.72 4.98
N ILE A 72 -1.30 -19.56 5.42
CA ILE A 72 -1.59 -19.81 6.83
C ILE A 72 -1.34 -21.28 7.15
N GLY A 73 -0.64 -21.55 8.26
CA GLY A 73 -0.48 -22.91 8.79
C GLY A 73 -1.81 -23.51 9.24
N VAL A 74 -2.12 -24.72 8.78
CA VAL A 74 -3.38 -25.42 9.09
C VAL A 74 -3.51 -25.72 10.58
N HIS A 75 -2.41 -25.99 11.29
CA HIS A 75 -2.43 -26.41 12.69
C HIS A 75 -2.09 -25.26 13.63
N SER A 76 -1.09 -24.45 13.26
CA SER A 76 -0.61 -23.34 14.08
C SER A 76 -1.46 -22.08 13.92
N GLY A 77 -2.20 -21.93 12.82
CA GLY A 77 -2.85 -20.67 12.44
C GLY A 77 -1.84 -19.55 12.12
N LYS A 78 -0.54 -19.86 12.04
CA LYS A 78 0.51 -18.89 11.80
C LYS A 78 0.44 -18.39 10.36
N VAL A 79 0.46 -17.06 10.19
CA VAL A 79 0.66 -16.44 8.88
C VAL A 79 2.14 -16.53 8.53
N TYR A 80 2.48 -17.39 7.57
CA TYR A 80 3.83 -17.53 7.04
C TYR A 80 4.17 -16.48 6.01
N ARG A 81 3.16 -16.06 5.24
CA ARG A 81 3.32 -15.09 4.16
C ARG A 81 2.11 -14.19 4.06
N ASP A 82 2.36 -12.91 3.81
CA ASP A 82 1.37 -11.92 3.44
C ASP A 82 1.89 -11.11 2.25
N SER A 83 1.20 -11.22 1.11
CA SER A 83 1.62 -10.56 -0.14
C SER A 83 1.66 -9.04 -0.02
N PHE A 84 0.79 -8.44 0.79
CA PHE A 84 0.73 -6.98 0.95
C PHE A 84 1.91 -6.49 1.79
N ASP A 85 2.22 -7.17 2.89
CA ASP A 85 3.37 -6.83 3.74
C ASP A 85 4.68 -6.93 2.96
N GLU A 86 4.85 -7.96 2.13
CA GLU A 86 6.00 -8.10 1.25
C GLU A 86 6.13 -6.92 0.28
N ARG A 87 5.02 -6.53 -0.36
CA ARG A 87 4.97 -5.34 -1.23
C ARG A 87 5.35 -4.08 -0.45
N MET A 88 4.80 -3.90 0.76
CA MET A 88 5.09 -2.73 1.58
C MET A 88 6.57 -2.64 1.98
N ARG A 89 7.23 -3.77 2.27
CA ARG A 89 8.68 -3.78 2.51
C ARG A 89 9.45 -3.27 1.28
N GLN A 90 9.09 -3.74 0.09
CA GLN A 90 9.73 -3.31 -1.16
C GLN A 90 9.50 -1.82 -1.43
N GLU A 91 8.25 -1.35 -1.32
CA GLU A 91 7.90 0.06 -1.52
C GLU A 91 8.58 0.98 -0.50
N ASN A 92 8.68 0.56 0.76
CA ASN A 92 9.40 1.32 1.78
C ASN A 92 10.90 1.42 1.51
N ASN A 93 11.53 0.36 0.98
CA ASN A 93 12.94 0.41 0.60
C ASN A 93 13.17 1.35 -0.60
N LYS A 94 12.32 1.27 -1.63
CA LYS A 94 12.35 2.24 -2.76
C LYS A 94 12.16 3.67 -2.28
N ALA A 95 11.22 3.89 -1.36
CA ALA A 95 10.93 5.22 -0.80
C ALA A 95 12.14 5.79 -0.02
N LYS A 96 12.85 4.96 0.76
CA LYS A 96 14.10 5.36 1.44
C LYS A 96 15.15 5.85 0.44
N GLU A 97 15.37 5.10 -0.64
CA GLU A 97 16.32 5.49 -1.70
C GLU A 97 15.90 6.78 -2.41
N LYS A 98 14.59 6.94 -2.68
CA LYS A 98 14.05 8.17 -3.28
C LYS A 98 14.22 9.36 -2.34
N LYS A 99 13.96 9.21 -1.04
CA LYS A 99 14.18 10.27 -0.04
C LYS A 99 15.64 10.70 0.03
N VAL A 100 16.57 9.74 0.06
CA VAL A 100 18.02 10.05 0.05
C VAL A 100 18.41 10.82 -1.21
N ARG A 101 17.87 10.45 -2.38
CA ARG A 101 18.11 11.18 -3.64
C ARG A 101 17.54 12.60 -3.60
N ALA A 102 16.31 12.77 -3.12
CA ALA A 102 15.66 14.07 -3.01
C ALA A 102 16.45 15.02 -2.11
N ILE A 103 16.92 14.54 -0.95
CA ILE A 103 17.80 15.31 -0.05
C ILE A 103 19.08 15.75 -0.77
N LYS A 104 19.76 14.84 -1.48
CA LYS A 104 21.01 15.15 -2.21
C LYS A 104 20.81 16.18 -3.31
N SER A 105 19.68 16.13 -4.00
CA SER A 105 19.35 17.05 -5.10
C SER A 105 18.62 18.31 -4.65
N GLY A 106 18.40 18.52 -3.34
CA GLY A 106 17.67 19.66 -2.80
C GLY A 106 16.18 19.72 -3.17
N ARG A 107 15.57 18.58 -3.55
CA ARG A 107 14.14 18.51 -3.90
C ARG A 107 13.28 18.53 -2.63
N PRO A 108 12.15 19.27 -2.61
CA PRO A 108 11.28 19.36 -1.44
C PRO A 108 10.47 18.07 -1.21
N THR A 109 10.22 17.29 -2.27
CA THR A 109 9.40 16.07 -2.19
C THR A 109 10.13 14.81 -2.65
N TYR A 110 9.59 13.67 -2.24
CA TYR A 110 9.93 12.35 -2.78
C TYR A 110 8.66 11.51 -2.89
N ASP A 111 8.65 10.54 -3.80
CA ASP A 111 7.50 9.67 -3.97
C ASP A 111 7.51 8.52 -2.97
N LYS A 112 6.35 8.28 -2.34
CA LYS A 112 6.13 7.17 -1.43
C LYS A 112 4.74 6.57 -1.64
N TYR A 113 4.67 5.24 -1.64
CA TYR A 113 3.38 4.55 -1.65
C TYR A 113 2.63 4.78 -0.33
N ASN A 114 1.38 5.21 -0.42
CA ASN A 114 0.49 5.38 0.72
C ASN A 114 -0.63 4.32 0.68
N PRO A 115 -0.68 3.39 1.67
CA PRO A 115 -1.71 2.35 1.74
C PRO A 115 -3.15 2.86 1.80
N MET A 116 -3.38 4.02 2.39
CA MET A 116 -4.73 4.59 2.55
C MET A 116 -5.30 5.07 1.22
N THR A 117 -4.43 5.62 0.37
CA THR A 117 -4.82 6.12 -0.95
C THR A 117 -4.59 5.09 -2.05
N GLN A 118 -3.96 3.96 -1.72
CA GLN A 118 -3.51 2.92 -2.65
C GLN A 118 -2.66 3.47 -3.81
N ARG A 119 -1.98 4.61 -3.62
CA ARG A 119 -1.25 5.35 -4.66
C ARG A 119 0.13 5.74 -4.20
N VAL A 120 1.00 5.99 -5.17
CA VAL A 120 2.27 6.69 -4.95
C VAL A 120 1.98 8.18 -4.88
N MET A 121 2.34 8.81 -3.77
CA MET A 121 2.01 10.20 -3.47
C MET A 121 3.27 11.02 -3.21
N ALA A 122 3.19 12.32 -3.50
CA ALA A 122 4.22 13.29 -3.16
C ALA A 122 4.33 13.43 -1.64
N THR A 123 5.49 13.11 -1.10
CA THR A 123 5.76 13.17 0.33
C THR A 123 6.83 14.19 0.61
N GLU A 124 6.57 15.10 1.54
CA GLU A 124 7.51 16.12 1.93
C GLU A 124 8.73 15.49 2.62
N VAL A 125 9.92 15.86 2.16
CA VAL A 125 11.18 15.29 2.65
C VAL A 125 11.40 15.55 4.14
N THR A 126 11.03 16.74 4.61
CA THR A 126 11.30 17.21 5.99
C THR A 126 10.35 16.60 7.03
N THR A 127 9.08 16.37 6.67
CA THR A 127 8.05 15.95 7.63
C THR A 127 7.49 14.55 7.38
N ASP A 128 7.81 13.93 6.24
CA ASP A 128 7.19 12.68 5.76
C ASP A 128 5.66 12.75 5.62
N LYS A 129 5.08 13.95 5.53
CA LYS A 129 3.66 14.16 5.26
C LYS A 129 3.39 14.18 3.76
N VAL A 130 2.26 13.60 3.36
CA VAL A 130 1.81 13.60 1.96
C VAL A 130 1.24 14.96 1.60
N ILE A 131 1.83 15.64 0.62
CA ILE A 131 1.28 16.86 0.04
C ILE A 131 0.24 16.44 -0.99
N VAL A 132 -0.98 16.95 -0.83
CA VAL A 132 -2.09 16.68 -1.75
C VAL A 132 -2.23 17.79 -2.79
N CYS A 133 -1.98 19.03 -2.38
CA CYS A 133 -2.17 20.21 -3.21
C CYS A 133 -1.33 21.37 -2.67
N PHE A 134 -0.91 22.28 -3.54
CA PHE A 134 -0.42 23.60 -3.17
C PHE A 134 -0.84 24.65 -4.19
N GLY A 135 -0.71 25.93 -3.85
CA GLY A 135 -1.07 27.00 -4.76
C GLY A 135 -0.73 28.41 -4.28
N GLU A 136 -0.81 29.33 -5.22
CA GLU A 136 -0.73 30.78 -5.03
C GLU A 136 -2.13 31.41 -5.11
N PHE A 137 -2.45 32.29 -4.16
CA PHE A 137 -3.76 32.90 -4.03
C PHE A 137 -3.64 34.41 -3.80
N PHE A 138 -4.08 35.20 -4.78
CA PHE A 138 -4.16 36.65 -4.65
C PHE A 138 -5.52 37.08 -4.10
N ASN A 139 -5.52 37.74 -2.94
CA ASN A 139 -6.73 38.24 -2.32
C ASN A 139 -7.09 39.63 -2.87
N LYS A 140 -8.21 39.73 -3.59
CA LYS A 140 -8.65 40.96 -4.27
C LYS A 140 -8.99 42.10 -3.30
N LYS A 141 -9.46 41.79 -2.10
CA LYS A 141 -9.85 42.77 -1.07
C LYS A 141 -8.64 43.36 -0.37
N THR A 142 -7.72 42.50 0.09
CA THR A 142 -6.54 42.93 0.85
C THR A 142 -5.34 43.28 -0.02
N LYS A 143 -5.38 42.95 -1.32
CA LYS A 143 -4.28 43.11 -2.29
C LYS A 143 -3.00 42.37 -1.88
N LYS A 144 -3.14 41.25 -1.17
CA LYS A 144 -2.03 40.40 -0.73
C LYS A 144 -2.07 39.05 -1.43
N THR A 145 -0.90 38.57 -1.81
CA THR A 145 -0.71 37.18 -2.25
C THR A 145 -0.39 36.31 -1.03
N SER A 146 -1.00 35.14 -0.98
CA SER A 146 -0.67 34.08 -0.02
C SER A 146 -0.33 32.80 -0.77
N TYR A 147 0.63 32.04 -0.24
CA TYR A 147 1.03 30.75 -0.78
C TYR A 147 0.67 29.69 0.23
N ARG A 148 0.04 28.60 -0.21
CA ARG A 148 -0.44 27.56 0.71
C ARG A 148 -0.20 26.16 0.17
N LYS A 149 -0.06 25.22 1.09
CA LYS A 149 -0.05 23.77 0.81
C LYS A 149 -1.00 23.03 1.74
N TRP A 150 -1.48 21.89 1.27
CA TRP A 150 -2.39 21.01 1.97
C TRP A 150 -1.82 19.61 2.07
N TYR A 151 -1.99 19.00 3.24
CA TYR A 151 -1.59 17.63 3.48
C TYR A 151 -2.79 16.68 3.39
N LEU A 152 -2.51 15.41 3.17
CA LEU A 152 -3.52 14.35 3.24
C LEU A 152 -4.11 14.27 4.65
N GLN A 153 -5.42 14.40 4.76
CA GLN A 153 -6.15 14.36 6.03
C GLN A 153 -6.69 12.94 6.34
N PRO A 154 -6.89 12.61 7.63
CA PRO A 154 -7.63 11.42 8.03
C PRO A 154 -9.02 11.38 7.40
N GLY A 155 -9.43 10.22 6.86
CA GLY A 155 -10.72 10.06 6.18
C GLY A 155 -10.66 10.26 4.66
N GLN A 156 -9.58 10.85 4.13
CA GLN A 156 -9.32 10.79 2.70
C GLN A 156 -8.84 9.38 2.29
N ASN A 157 -9.21 8.98 1.07
CA ASN A 157 -8.98 7.67 0.48
C ASN A 157 -8.61 7.81 -1.01
N LYS A 158 -8.48 6.68 -1.71
CA LYS A 158 -8.05 6.64 -3.12
C LYS A 158 -8.91 7.43 -4.12
N TYR A 159 -10.12 7.86 -3.74
CA TYR A 159 -11.06 8.60 -4.59
C TYR A 159 -11.04 10.11 -4.35
N ASN A 160 -10.61 10.58 -3.18
CA ASN A 160 -10.65 12.00 -2.80
C ASN A 160 -9.30 12.53 -2.27
N CYS A 161 -8.20 11.81 -2.48
CA CYS A 161 -6.85 12.19 -2.04
C CYS A 161 -6.09 13.12 -3.00
N GLN A 162 -6.74 13.62 -4.06
CA GLN A 162 -6.15 14.53 -5.05
C GLN A 162 -6.61 15.99 -4.86
N SER A 163 -7.41 16.25 -3.84
CA SER A 163 -7.87 17.59 -3.50
C SER A 163 -7.80 17.79 -1.99
N PRO A 164 -7.61 19.03 -1.52
CA PRO A 164 -7.73 19.35 -0.10
C PRO A 164 -9.03 18.83 0.50
N ALA A 165 -8.99 18.42 1.77
CA ALA A 165 -10.21 18.09 2.48
C ALA A 165 -11.12 19.33 2.57
N SER A 166 -12.44 19.12 2.53
CA SER A 166 -13.41 20.22 2.59
C SER A 166 -13.21 21.05 3.86
N GLY A 167 -13.11 22.38 3.70
CA GLY A 167 -12.90 23.30 4.80
C GLY A 167 -11.46 23.36 5.35
N ASP A 168 -10.53 22.53 4.86
CA ASP A 168 -9.12 22.63 5.22
C ASP A 168 -8.51 23.89 4.61
N ARG A 169 -8.03 24.79 5.47
CA ARG A 169 -7.39 26.05 5.06
C ARG A 169 -5.95 25.86 4.60
N GLY A 170 -5.36 24.69 4.84
CA GLY A 170 -3.97 24.42 4.53
C GLY A 170 -3.04 25.25 5.41
N ILE A 171 -1.75 25.14 5.11
CA ILE A 171 -0.70 25.84 5.84
C ILE A 171 -0.08 26.87 4.92
N GLU A 172 0.07 28.08 5.44
CA GLU A 172 0.77 29.16 4.75
C GLU A 172 2.26 28.84 4.63
N ILE A 173 2.78 29.02 3.43
CA ILE A 173 4.18 28.79 3.09
C ILE A 173 4.79 30.06 2.50
N THR A 174 6.11 30.10 2.44
CA THR A 174 6.82 31.20 1.79
C THR A 174 6.74 31.07 0.26
N GLU A 175 6.87 32.20 -0.45
CA GLU A 175 7.00 32.21 -1.92
C GLU A 175 8.18 31.34 -2.39
N GLN A 176 9.28 31.33 -1.65
CA GLN A 176 10.46 30.53 -1.98
C GLN A 176 10.15 29.03 -1.90
N GLU A 177 9.39 28.61 -0.90
CA GLU A 177 8.95 27.23 -0.76
C GLU A 177 7.96 26.84 -1.86
N TYR A 178 7.01 27.72 -2.19
CA TYR A 178 6.10 27.54 -3.30
C TYR A 178 6.86 27.35 -4.62
N LYS A 179 7.82 28.23 -4.94
CA LYS A 179 8.63 28.11 -6.17
C LYS A 179 9.36 26.77 -6.26
N LYS A 180 9.96 26.31 -5.15
CA LYS A 180 10.59 24.99 -5.11
C LYS A 180 9.60 23.85 -5.35
N LEU A 181 8.39 23.95 -4.81
CA LEU A 181 7.33 22.96 -5.04
C LEU A 181 6.81 23.02 -6.47
N HIS A 182 6.62 24.21 -7.05
CA HIS A 182 6.21 24.42 -8.44
C HIS A 182 7.21 23.77 -9.41
N ASP A 183 8.50 24.06 -9.23
CA ASP A 183 9.57 23.51 -10.06
C ASP A 183 9.66 21.98 -9.95
N ASP A 184 9.37 21.42 -8.76
CA ASP A 184 9.46 19.98 -8.48
C ASP A 184 8.20 19.20 -8.88
N ARG A 185 7.01 19.79 -8.65
CA ARG A 185 5.69 19.13 -8.58
C ARG A 185 4.54 20.03 -9.06
N HIS A 186 4.70 20.68 -10.21
CA HIS A 186 3.60 21.43 -10.84
C HIS A 186 2.31 20.58 -11.04
N ASP A 187 2.42 19.24 -11.04
CA ASP A 187 1.28 18.31 -11.09
C ASP A 187 0.34 18.39 -9.88
N LEU A 188 0.78 18.97 -8.77
CA LEU A 188 0.01 19.12 -7.54
C LEU A 188 -0.54 20.54 -7.33
N GLU A 189 -0.34 21.43 -8.31
CA GLU A 189 -0.98 22.73 -8.26
C GLU A 189 -2.48 22.59 -8.37
N GLY A 190 -3.19 23.21 -7.44
CA GLY A 190 -4.62 23.02 -7.37
C GLY A 190 -5.31 24.06 -6.51
N ILE A 191 -6.61 23.88 -6.44
CA ILE A 191 -7.53 24.80 -5.79
C ILE A 191 -8.18 24.05 -4.61
N PRO A 192 -8.29 24.68 -3.41
CA PRO A 192 -9.00 24.08 -2.29
C PRO A 192 -10.51 24.08 -2.52
N SER A 193 -11.28 23.61 -1.52
CA SER A 193 -12.74 23.67 -1.57
C SER A 193 -13.24 25.10 -1.77
N GLY A 194 -14.38 25.28 -2.45
CA GLY A 194 -14.91 26.60 -2.83
C GLY A 194 -15.05 27.61 -1.69
N GLU A 195 -15.44 27.17 -0.49
CA GLU A 195 -15.48 28.04 0.71
C GLU A 195 -14.11 28.65 1.04
N VAL A 196 -13.08 27.80 1.09
CA VAL A 196 -11.70 28.22 1.37
C VAL A 196 -11.15 29.06 0.22
N LEU A 197 -11.46 28.70 -1.02
CA LEU A 197 -11.06 29.48 -2.19
C LEU A 197 -11.61 30.91 -2.13
N ASN A 198 -12.90 31.05 -1.81
CA ASN A 198 -13.57 32.35 -1.71
C ASN A 198 -12.95 33.20 -0.60
N GLU A 199 -12.61 32.59 0.53
CA GLU A 199 -11.88 33.24 1.63
C GLU A 199 -10.51 33.75 1.14
N LEU A 200 -9.73 32.89 0.48
CA LEU A 200 -8.38 33.20 0.03
C LEU A 200 -8.36 34.27 -1.08
N TRP A 201 -9.27 34.22 -2.04
CA TRP A 201 -9.39 35.23 -3.09
C TRP A 201 -10.10 36.50 -2.65
N GLY A 202 -10.79 36.46 -1.50
CA GLY A 202 -11.58 37.57 -1.00
C GLY A 202 -12.78 37.88 -1.89
N ASP A 203 -13.31 36.88 -2.61
CA ASP A 203 -14.37 37.02 -3.60
C ASP A 203 -15.26 35.78 -3.60
N TYR A 204 -16.56 35.92 -3.81
CA TYR A 204 -17.48 34.78 -3.91
C TYR A 204 -17.45 34.29 -5.36
N MET A 205 -16.75 33.20 -5.65
CA MET A 205 -16.69 32.69 -7.02
C MET A 205 -17.87 31.80 -7.42
N PHE A 206 -18.86 31.59 -6.55
CA PHE A 206 -20.13 30.92 -6.89
C PHE A 206 -21.26 31.40 -5.97
N SER A 207 -21.97 32.46 -6.37
CA SER A 207 -23.43 32.52 -6.17
C SER A 207 -24.06 32.12 -7.50
N LEU A 208 -24.43 30.85 -7.65
CA LEU A 208 -25.54 30.53 -8.55
C LEU A 208 -26.78 31.07 -7.86
N ASP A 209 -27.06 32.36 -8.06
CA ASP A 209 -28.39 32.92 -7.85
C ASP A 209 -29.30 32.23 -8.87
N TRP A 210 -29.88 31.10 -8.47
CA TRP A 210 -31.16 30.66 -9.01
C TRP A 210 -32.21 31.52 -8.32
N SER A 211 -32.37 32.74 -8.79
CA SER A 211 -33.60 33.50 -8.60
C SER A 211 -34.58 33.06 -9.68
N ASP A 212 -35.57 32.24 -9.27
CA ASP A 212 -36.83 31.99 -9.97
C ASP A 212 -37.61 33.30 -10.22
#